data_AF-A0A917X6X8-F1
#
_entry.id   AF-A0A917X6X8-F1
#
_cell.length_a   1.000
_cell.length_b   1.000
_cell.length_c   1.000
_cell.angle_alpha   90.00
_cell.angle_beta   90.00
_cell.angle_gamma   90.00
#
_symmetry.space_group_name_H-M   'P 1'
#
loop_
_entity.id
_entity.type
_entity.pdbx_description
1 polymer ?
#
loop_
_entity_poly.entity_id
_entity_poly.type
_entity_poly.pdbx_seq_one_letter_code
_entity_poly.pdbx_strand_id
1 'polypeptide(L)' 'MLLEPGTGGRSDPAMLHKVSHAGLDRPVGVDGGVGEDNLGSVLAAGATYIVIGRRLFADTTAHTLKEPR' A
#
# COMPACT_ATOMS: atom_id res chain seq x y z
N MET A 1 5.44 -7.17 -7.74
CA MET A 1 5.05 -7.69 -6.42
C MET A 1 6.28 -7.69 -5.54
N LEU A 2 6.22 -7.11 -4.34
CA LEU A 2 7.37 -7.00 -3.42
C LEU A 2 7.34 -8.06 -2.31
N LEU A 3 6.36 -8.95 -2.37
CA LEU A 3 6.23 -10.14 -1.54
C LEU A 3 6.03 -11.33 -2.46
N GLU A 4 6.62 -12.47 -2.09
CA GLU A 4 6.43 -13.71 -2.81
C GLU A 4 4.99 -14.21 -2.58
N PRO A 5 4.26 -14.64 -3.63
CA PRO A 5 2.92 -15.17 -3.46
C PRO A 5 2.87 -16.31 -2.44
N GLY A 6 1.94 -16.24 -1.48
CA GLY A 6 1.80 -17.24 -0.41
C GLY A 6 2.69 -17.00 0.82
N THR A 7 3.59 -16.02 0.79
CA THR A 7 4.34 -15.61 1.99
C THR A 7 3.58 -14.55 2.78
N GLY A 8 3.58 -14.67 4.12
CA GLY A 8 3.06 -13.65 5.03
C GLY A 8 4.14 -12.62 5.33
N GLY A 9 3.82 -11.33 5.25
CA GLY A 9 4.80 -10.28 5.52
C GLY A 9 4.34 -8.89 5.12
N ARG A 10 5.21 -7.91 5.33
CA ARG A 10 5.03 -6.53 4.87
C ARG A 10 5.92 -6.28 3.67
N SER A 11 5.40 -5.55 2.67
CA SER A 11 6.24 -5.07 1.57
C SER A 11 7.35 -4.20 2.14
N ASP A 12 8.59 -4.44 1.72
CA ASP A 12 9.74 -3.61 2.08
C ASP A 12 9.74 -2.35 1.21
N PRO A 13 9.46 -1.15 1.78
CA PRO A 13 9.45 0.10 1.04
C PRO A 13 10.81 0.43 0.44
N ALA A 14 11.91 -0.06 1.01
CA ALA A 14 13.24 0.16 0.45
C ALA A 14 13.33 -0.43 -0.96
N MET A 15 12.58 -1.47 -1.32
CA MET A 15 12.63 -2.08 -2.65
C MET A 15 12.02 -1.22 -3.76
N LEU A 16 11.26 -0.16 -3.44
CA LEU A 16 10.69 0.75 -4.43
C LEU A 16 11.74 1.43 -5.31
N HIS A 17 12.94 1.72 -4.76
CA HIS A 17 14.02 2.34 -5.55
C HIS A 17 14.45 1.48 -6.74
N LYS A 18 14.25 0.14 -6.68
CA LYS A 18 14.60 -0.77 -7.78
C LYS A 18 13.67 -0.61 -8.96
N VAL A 19 12.43 -0.15 -8.72
CA VAL A 19 11.38 -0.03 -9.73
C VAL A 19 11.35 1.38 -10.33
N SER A 20 11.68 2.40 -9.53
CA SER A 20 11.75 3.79 -10.01
C SER A 20 12.77 4.00 -11.14
N HIS A 21 13.85 3.19 -11.17
CA HIS A 21 14.84 3.22 -12.24
C HIS A 21 14.39 2.49 -13.52
N ALA A 22 13.39 1.60 -13.43
CA ALA A 22 12.94 0.76 -14.54
C ALA A 22 11.82 1.40 -15.38
N GLY A 23 11.20 2.47 -14.90
CA GLY A 23 10.05 3.09 -15.55
C GLY A 23 9.94 4.56 -15.20
N LEU A 24 10.78 5.39 -15.83
CA LEU A 24 10.90 6.82 -15.56
C LEU A 24 9.59 7.62 -15.67
N ASP A 25 8.57 7.10 -16.36
CA ASP A 25 7.27 7.76 -16.55
C ASP A 25 6.05 6.88 -16.21
N ARG A 26 6.23 5.76 -15.51
CA ARG A 26 5.12 4.87 -15.16
C ARG A 26 4.75 4.98 -13.69
N PRO A 27 3.45 5.08 -13.35
CA PRO A 27 3.00 4.96 -11.98
C PRO A 27 3.54 3.67 -11.35
N VAL A 28 4.26 3.80 -10.23
CA VAL A 28 4.74 2.67 -9.43
C VAL A 28 3.79 2.48 -8.26
N GLY A 29 3.40 1.25 -7.98
CA GLY A 29 2.57 0.95 -6.83
C GLY A 29 3.07 -0.22 -6.00
N VAL A 30 2.62 -0.26 -4.75
CA VAL A 30 2.91 -1.34 -3.80
C VAL A 30 1.65 -2.17 -3.59
N ASP A 31 1.80 -3.49 -3.72
CA ASP A 31 0.74 -4.46 -3.49
C ASP A 31 1.16 -5.45 -2.41
N GLY A 32 0.29 -5.61 -1.40
CA GLY A 32 0.49 -6.49 -0.26
C GLY A 32 1.20 -5.82 0.93
N GLY A 33 0.73 -6.12 2.15
CA GLY A 33 1.43 -5.71 3.37
C GLY A 33 1.43 -4.20 3.67
N VAL A 34 0.55 -3.43 3.02
CA VAL A 34 0.33 -2.00 3.32
C VAL A 34 -0.77 -1.87 4.37
N GLY A 35 -0.52 -1.04 5.40
CA GLY A 35 -1.43 -0.71 6.49
C GLY A 35 -1.14 0.69 7.03
N GLU A 36 -1.90 1.11 8.04
CA GLU A 36 -1.83 2.46 8.62
C GLU A 36 -0.42 2.85 9.09
N ASP A 37 0.31 1.88 9.63
CA ASP A 37 1.61 2.11 10.26
C ASP A 37 2.78 2.19 9.27
N ASN A 38 2.61 1.77 8.02
CA ASN A 38 3.65 1.88 6.99
C ASN A 38 3.23 2.68 5.75
N LEU A 39 1.98 3.15 5.68
CA LEU A 39 1.45 3.94 4.58
C LEU A 39 2.34 5.14 4.23
N GLY A 40 2.71 5.95 5.23
CA GLY A 40 3.53 7.13 5.02
C GLY A 40 4.92 6.80 4.45
N SER A 41 5.53 5.69 4.89
CA SER A 41 6.84 5.25 4.39
C SER A 41 6.76 4.75 2.95
N VAL A 42 5.68 4.07 2.58
CA VAL A 42 5.45 3.59 1.21
C VAL A 42 5.28 4.76 0.23
N LEU A 43 4.53 5.79 0.62
CA LEU A 43 4.35 7.00 -0.19
C LEU A 43 5.66 7.79 -0.31
N ALA A 44 6.38 7.99 0.80
CA ALA A 44 7.66 8.69 0.80
C ALA A 44 8.74 7.99 -0.04
N ALA A 45 8.65 6.67 -0.19
CA ALA A 45 9.53 5.88 -1.05
C ALA A 45 9.16 5.94 -2.55
N GLY A 46 8.14 6.71 -2.93
CA GLY A 46 7.81 6.99 -4.34
C GLY A 46 6.63 6.18 -4.90
N ALA A 47 5.85 5.51 -4.06
CA ALA A 47 4.64 4.85 -4.52
C ALA A 47 3.59 5.89 -4.94
N THR A 48 3.09 5.75 -6.16
CA THR A 48 2.00 6.57 -6.73
C THR A 48 0.62 5.97 -6.49
N TYR A 49 0.56 4.66 -6.20
CA TYR A 49 -0.67 3.98 -5.78
C TYR A 49 -0.36 2.82 -4.83
N ILE A 50 -1.37 2.37 -4.10
CA ILE A 50 -1.26 1.26 -3.14
C ILE A 50 -2.43 0.30 -3.32
N VAL A 51 -2.19 -0.99 -3.08
CA VAL A 51 -3.24 -2.01 -3.02
C VAL A 51 -3.34 -2.51 -1.59
N ILE A 52 -4.49 -2.24 -0.97
CA ILE A 52 -4.81 -2.69 0.38
C ILE A 52 -5.75 -3.91 0.27
N GLY A 53 -5.27 -5.05 0.74
CA GLY A 53 -6.05 -6.29 0.74
C GLY A 53 -7.04 -6.38 1.90
N ARG A 54 -7.18 -7.59 2.46
CA ARG A 54 -8.15 -7.93 3.53
C ARG A 54 -8.13 -7.01 4.76
N ARG A 55 -7.04 -6.29 5.02
CA ARG A 55 -6.92 -5.31 6.11
C ARG A 55 -7.85 -4.11 5.94
N LEU A 56 -8.23 -3.74 4.71
CA LEU A 56 -9.17 -2.65 4.45
C LEU A 56 -10.52 -2.84 5.15
N PHE A 57 -10.92 -4.09 5.36
CA PHE A 57 -12.19 -4.46 5.99
C PHE A 57 -12.05 -4.93 7.44
N ALA A 58 -10.82 -4.95 7.98
CA ALA A 58 -10.57 -5.46 9.32
C ALA A 58 -11.01 -4.49 10.42
N ASP A 59 -11.20 -3.21 10.10
CA ASP A 59 -11.66 -2.17 11.02
C ASP A 59 -13.05 -1.63 10.66
N THR A 60 -13.98 -2.55 10.39
CA THR A 60 -15.40 -2.18 10.23
C THR A 60 -16.10 -2.08 11.59
N THR A 61 -15.56 -1.29 12.53
CA THR A 61 -16.46 -0.61 13.47
C THR A 61 -17.14 0.50 12.69
N ALA A 62 -18.37 0.24 12.28
CA ALA A 62 -19.25 1.09 11.50
C ALA A 62 -19.07 2.59 11.77
N HIS A 63 -18.31 3.29 10.92
CA HIS A 63 -18.49 4.73 10.77
C HIS A 63 -19.77 4.93 9.95
N THR A 64 -20.91 4.97 10.65
CA THR A 64 -22.16 5.47 10.08
C THR A 64 -21.89 6.89 9.60
N LEU A 65 -21.77 7.06 8.29
CA LEU A 65 -21.79 8.38 7.65
C LEU A 65 -23.14 9.01 8.00
N LYS A 66 -23.16 9.94 8.97
CA LYS A 66 -24.32 10.79 9.18
C LYS A 66 -24.33 11.80 8.04
N GLU A 67 -25.30 11.67 7.14
CA GLU A 67 -25.58 12.71 6.16
C GLU A 67 -25.94 14.02 6.89
N PRO A 68 -25.37 15.16 6.48
CA PRO A 68 -25.78 16.45 7.00
C PRO A 68 -27.22 16.74 6.52
N ARG A 69 -28.10 17.09 7.47
CA ARG A 69 -29.45 17.61 7.18
C ARG A 69 -29.37 19.03 6.63
#